data_AF-A0A073ISR3-F1
#
_entry.id   AF-A0A073ISR3-F1
#
_cell.length_a   1.000
_cell.length_b   1.000
_cell.length_c   1.000
_cell.angle_alpha   90.00
_cell.angle_beta   90.00
_cell.angle_gamma   90.00
#
_symmetry.space_group_name_H-M   'P 1'
#
loop_
_entity.id
_entity.type
_entity.pdbx_description
1 polymer ?
#
loop_
_entity_poly.entity_id
_entity_poly.type
_entity_poly.pdbx_seq_one_letter_code
_entity_poly.pdbx_strand_id
1 'polypeptide(L)'
;MLPRSSAETLGGEPCDDVEEPGGAAEEYPSPPERIPEWASVESREWRRLDEFDILAKAEALTGLTLEIKNALLPSGVWGIHLVRGERGRIIVNAALSPFWRRFAVFHELYHLLHNTKGARFWQSTFFSMESFENRADTFAWAAVWPEWEENQYCDWN
;
A
#
# COMPACT_ATOMS: atom_id res chain seq x y z
N MET A 1 5.11 38.85 -33.99
CA MET A 1 5.40 39.34 -32.63
C MET A 1 4.21 38.93 -31.77
N LEU A 2 4.47 38.15 -30.70
CA LEU A 2 3.58 37.74 -29.57
C LEU A 2 2.50 36.67 -29.85
N PRO A 3 2.14 35.84 -28.85
CA PRO A 3 3.04 34.87 -28.21
C PRO A 3 2.44 33.44 -28.16
N ARG A 4 3.32 32.47 -27.88
CA ARG A 4 2.96 31.07 -27.60
C ARG A 4 2.28 30.99 -26.22
N SER A 5 1.16 30.28 -26.15
CA SER A 5 0.50 29.89 -24.90
C SER A 5 1.28 28.74 -24.29
N SER A 6 1.84 28.95 -23.09
CA SER A 6 2.44 27.92 -22.27
C SER A 6 1.31 27.10 -21.64
N ALA A 7 1.32 25.79 -21.88
CA ALA A 7 0.55 24.86 -21.06
C ALA A 7 1.28 24.73 -19.72
N GLU A 8 0.72 25.33 -18.67
CA GLU A 8 1.16 25.10 -17.29
C GLU A 8 0.80 23.67 -16.91
N THR A 9 1.84 22.88 -16.62
CA THR A 9 1.72 21.57 -15.99
C THR A 9 1.35 21.81 -14.53
N LEU A 10 0.10 21.53 -14.16
CA LEU A 10 -0.29 21.41 -12.76
C LEU A 10 0.30 20.10 -12.22
N GLY A 11 1.57 20.15 -11.83
CA GLY A 11 2.10 19.22 -10.82
C GLY A 11 1.54 19.68 -9.49
N GLY A 12 0.61 18.92 -8.92
CA GLY A 12 0.15 19.16 -7.56
C GLY A 12 1.33 18.99 -6.60
N GLU A 13 1.61 20.02 -5.81
CA GLU A 13 2.48 19.89 -4.65
C GLU A 13 1.79 18.92 -3.68
N PRO A 14 2.48 17.85 -3.21
CA PRO A 14 1.92 17.01 -2.15
C PRO A 14 1.63 17.89 -0.94
N CYS A 15 0.53 17.63 -0.23
CA CYS A 15 0.21 18.34 1.00
C CYS A 15 1.46 18.43 1.86
N ASP A 16 1.80 19.66 2.28
CA ASP A 16 2.93 19.96 3.16
C ASP A 16 3.11 18.83 4.16
N ASP A 17 4.31 18.22 4.16
CA ASP A 17 4.70 17.21 5.13
C ASP A 17 4.34 17.75 6.51
N VAL A 18 3.26 17.22 7.09
CA VAL A 18 2.97 17.44 8.50
C VAL A 18 4.21 16.89 9.20
N GLU A 19 5.02 17.77 9.78
CA GLU A 19 6.11 17.37 10.65
C GLU A 19 5.49 16.53 11.78
N GLU A 20 5.48 15.21 11.58
CA GLU A 20 5.01 14.23 12.53
C GLU A 20 5.86 14.37 13.79
N PRO A 21 5.26 14.62 14.97
CA PRO A 21 6.02 14.94 16.16
C PRO A 21 6.71 13.67 16.69
N GLY A 22 8.01 13.56 16.42
CA GLY A 22 8.97 12.89 17.30
C GLY A 22 8.93 11.36 17.32
N GLY A 23 9.42 10.74 16.25
CA GLY A 23 9.96 9.38 16.21
C GLY A 23 10.90 9.34 15.01
N ALA A 24 12.09 8.72 15.14
CA ALA A 24 13.10 8.70 14.08
C ALA A 24 12.46 8.50 12.71
N ALA A 25 12.75 9.36 11.73
CA ALA A 25 12.20 9.34 10.38
C ALA A 25 11.97 7.88 9.94
N GLU A 26 10.73 7.42 10.08
CA GLU A 26 10.35 6.09 9.66
C GLU A 26 10.48 6.14 8.14
N GLU A 27 11.42 5.37 7.60
CA GLU A 27 11.90 5.50 6.21
C GLU A 27 10.80 4.95 5.29
N TYR A 28 9.76 5.75 5.09
CA TYR A 28 8.70 5.47 4.16
C TYR A 28 9.26 5.33 2.74
N PRO A 29 8.76 4.39 1.94
CA PRO A 29 9.29 4.17 0.62
C PRO A 29 8.89 5.37 -0.23
N SER A 30 9.85 6.04 -0.87
CA SER A 30 9.54 7.14 -1.77
C SER A 30 8.58 6.70 -2.89
N PRO A 31 7.64 7.56 -3.33
CA PRO A 31 6.83 7.26 -4.49
C PRO A 31 7.73 7.01 -5.71
N PRO A 32 7.46 5.96 -6.51
CA PRO A 32 8.24 5.70 -7.72
C PRO A 32 8.01 6.81 -8.75
N GLU A 33 9.01 7.12 -9.57
CA GLU A 33 8.87 8.10 -10.66
C GLU A 33 7.73 7.75 -11.64
N ARG A 34 7.48 6.46 -11.81
CA ARG A 34 6.37 5.93 -12.60
C ARG A 34 5.97 4.57 -12.05
N ILE A 35 4.66 4.35 -11.90
CA ILE A 35 4.12 3.02 -11.61
C ILE A 35 4.47 2.05 -12.77
N PRO A 36 5.17 0.94 -12.50
CA PRO A 36 5.44 -0.09 -13.50
C PRO A 36 4.15 -0.71 -14.04
N GLU A 37 4.15 -1.11 -15.31
CA GLU A 37 2.93 -1.62 -15.98
C GLU A 37 2.30 -2.81 -15.26
N TRP A 38 3.12 -3.75 -14.78
CA TRP A 38 2.63 -4.93 -14.06
C TRP A 38 1.84 -4.52 -12.81
N ALA A 39 2.38 -3.59 -12.02
CA ALA A 39 1.75 -3.13 -10.79
C ALA A 39 0.51 -2.32 -11.12
N SER A 40 0.53 -1.55 -12.21
CA SER A 40 -0.63 -0.80 -12.65
C SER A 40 -1.80 -1.71 -13.03
N VAL A 41 -1.52 -2.77 -13.80
CA VAL A 41 -2.53 -3.75 -14.21
C VAL A 41 -3.07 -4.52 -13.00
N GLU A 42 -2.18 -4.99 -12.13
CA GLU A 42 -2.54 -5.83 -10.99
C GLU A 42 -3.31 -5.06 -9.90
N SER A 43 -2.91 -3.81 -9.62
CA SER A 43 -3.58 -2.94 -8.65
C SER A 43 -4.89 -2.33 -9.16
N ARG A 44 -5.15 -2.40 -10.47
CA ARG A 44 -6.24 -1.64 -11.11
C ARG A 44 -7.60 -1.85 -10.44
N GLU A 45 -7.92 -3.09 -10.08
CA GLU A 45 -9.21 -3.45 -9.49
C GLU A 45 -9.27 -3.21 -7.97
N TRP A 46 -8.18 -2.74 -7.36
CA TRP A 46 -8.06 -2.43 -5.93
C TRP A 46 -8.15 -0.93 -5.63
N ARG A 47 -7.84 -0.10 -6.63
CA ARG A 47 -7.86 1.36 -6.53
C ARG A 47 -9.23 1.86 -6.10
N ARG A 48 -9.24 2.85 -5.20
CA ARG A 48 -10.45 3.54 -4.72
C ARG A 48 -11.51 2.65 -4.07
N LEU A 49 -11.20 1.39 -3.77
CA LEU A 49 -12.07 0.55 -2.96
C LEU A 49 -12.05 1.04 -1.52
N ASP A 50 -13.20 0.98 -0.84
CA ASP A 50 -13.25 1.15 0.60
C ASP A 50 -12.78 -0.14 1.32
N GLU A 51 -12.67 -0.08 2.65
CA GLU A 51 -12.20 -1.23 3.43
C GLU A 51 -13.09 -2.47 3.24
N PHE A 52 -14.41 -2.28 3.11
CA PHE A 52 -15.35 -3.38 2.93
C PHE A 52 -15.16 -4.06 1.58
N ASP A 53 -15.05 -3.29 0.50
CA ASP A 53 -14.84 -3.80 -0.85
C ASP A 53 -13.47 -4.47 -1.00
N ILE A 54 -12.42 -3.92 -0.35
CA ILE A 54 -11.09 -4.56 -0.28
C ILE A 54 -11.21 -5.94 0.37
N LEU A 55 -11.84 -6.02 1.54
CA LEU A 55 -12.01 -7.27 2.27
C LEU A 55 -12.82 -8.28 1.44
N ALA A 56 -14.00 -7.90 0.95
CA ALA A 56 -14.86 -8.80 0.18
C ALA A 56 -14.16 -9.38 -1.06
N LYS A 57 -13.39 -8.54 -1.78
CA LYS A 57 -12.61 -8.99 -2.93
C LYS A 57 -11.48 -9.93 -2.52
N ALA A 58 -10.74 -9.62 -1.45
CA ALA A 58 -9.64 -10.44 -0.96
C ALA A 58 -10.13 -11.79 -0.42
N GLU A 59 -11.26 -11.83 0.28
CA GLU A 59 -11.91 -13.07 0.74
C GLU A 59 -12.31 -13.94 -0.45
N ALA A 60 -12.91 -13.36 -1.49
CA ALA A 60 -13.30 -14.10 -2.70
C ALA A 60 -12.09 -14.72 -3.44
N LEU A 61 -10.93 -14.05 -3.43
CA LEU A 61 -9.71 -14.53 -4.10
C LEU A 61 -8.95 -15.57 -3.27
N THR A 62 -8.94 -15.42 -1.95
CA THR A 62 -8.13 -16.27 -1.05
C THR A 62 -8.90 -17.44 -0.45
N GLY A 63 -10.23 -17.34 -0.39
CA GLY A 63 -11.09 -18.28 0.35
C GLY A 63 -10.99 -18.13 1.88
N LEU A 64 -10.27 -17.11 2.38
CA LEU A 64 -10.16 -16.81 3.80
C LEU A 64 -11.33 -15.91 4.23
N THR A 65 -11.69 -15.97 5.51
CA THR A 65 -12.40 -14.88 6.20
C THR A 65 -11.38 -13.87 6.70
N LEU A 66 -11.50 -12.61 6.29
CA LEU A 66 -10.50 -11.56 6.53
C LEU A 66 -11.04 -10.45 7.44
N GLU A 67 -10.12 -9.82 8.17
CA GLU A 67 -10.39 -8.67 9.03
C GLU A 67 -9.22 -7.69 8.92
N ILE A 68 -9.51 -6.39 8.83
CA ILE A 68 -8.52 -5.33 9.02
C ILE A 68 -8.66 -4.77 10.44
N LYS A 69 -7.55 -4.60 11.14
CA LYS A 69 -7.54 -4.05 12.49
C LYS A 69 -6.41 -3.04 12.67
N ASN A 70 -6.73 -1.88 13.24
CA ASN A 70 -5.73 -0.93 13.71
C ASN A 70 -5.26 -1.27 15.14
N ALA A 71 -3.96 -1.33 15.37
CA ALA A 71 -3.36 -1.52 16.69
C ALA A 71 -1.99 -0.84 16.77
N LEU A 72 -1.53 -0.44 17.96
CA LEU A 72 -0.17 0.04 18.13
C LEU A 72 0.83 -1.10 17.87
N LEU A 73 1.71 -0.91 16.89
CA LEU A 73 2.81 -1.82 16.58
C LEU A 73 4.16 -1.19 16.97
N PRO A 74 5.25 -1.99 17.06
CA PRO A 74 6.57 -1.43 17.26
C PRO A 74 6.93 -0.39 16.20
N SER A 75 7.75 0.60 16.56
CA SER A 75 8.25 1.60 15.60
C SER A 75 8.98 0.91 14.43
N GLY A 76 8.76 1.45 13.23
CA GLY A 76 9.25 0.88 11.98
C GLY A 76 8.45 -0.31 11.44
N VAL A 77 7.35 -0.71 12.09
CA VAL A 77 6.42 -1.73 11.57
C VAL A 77 5.15 -1.05 11.09
N TRP A 78 4.88 -1.08 9.78
CA TRP A 78 3.68 -0.47 9.21
C TRP A 78 2.44 -1.37 9.34
N GLY A 79 2.63 -2.67 9.14
CA GLY A 79 1.58 -3.66 9.22
C GLY A 79 2.14 -5.06 9.41
N ILE A 80 1.25 -6.00 9.67
CA ILE A 80 1.50 -7.45 9.61
C ILE A 80 0.23 -8.16 9.12
N HIS A 81 0.39 -9.22 8.34
CA HIS A 81 -0.67 -10.17 8.08
C HIS A 81 -0.49 -11.46 8.89
N LEU A 82 -1.61 -12.05 9.32
CA LEU A 82 -1.65 -13.30 10.07
C LEU A 82 -2.68 -14.22 9.44
N VAL A 83 -2.32 -15.47 9.17
CA VAL A 83 -3.25 -16.50 8.67
C VAL A 83 -3.27 -17.70 9.60
N ARG A 84 -4.46 -18.12 10.03
CA ARG A 84 -4.68 -19.30 10.88
C ARG A 84 -5.92 -20.06 10.43
N GLY A 85 -5.70 -21.22 9.80
CA GLY A 85 -6.78 -22.00 9.21
C GLY A 85 -7.45 -21.20 8.09
N GLU A 86 -8.77 -21.06 8.17
CA GLU A 86 -9.58 -20.32 7.19
C GLU A 86 -9.73 -18.83 7.52
N ARG A 87 -9.00 -18.32 8.52
CA ARG A 87 -9.06 -16.90 8.93
C ARG A 87 -7.74 -16.20 8.65
N GLY A 88 -7.82 -15.03 8.03
CA GLY A 88 -6.72 -14.09 7.90
C GLY A 88 -7.01 -12.78 8.62
N ARG A 89 -5.97 -12.04 9.00
CA ARG A 89 -6.08 -10.70 9.57
C ARG A 89 -4.94 -9.83 9.05
N ILE A 90 -5.26 -8.61 8.65
CA ILE A 90 -4.30 -7.53 8.42
C ILE A 90 -4.34 -6.64 9.67
N ILE A 91 -3.20 -6.48 10.35
CA ILE A 91 -3.05 -5.55 11.46
C ILE A 91 -2.20 -4.38 10.98
N VAL A 92 -2.76 -3.17 11.00
CA VAL A 92 -2.08 -1.95 10.59
C VAL A 92 -1.69 -1.14 11.82
N ASN A 93 -0.51 -0.52 11.77
CA ASN A 93 -0.03 0.31 12.86
C ASN A 93 -0.90 1.55 13.01
N ALA A 94 -1.57 1.67 14.15
CA ALA A 94 -2.46 2.78 14.47
C ALA A 94 -1.74 4.13 14.63
N ALA A 95 -0.40 4.13 14.74
CA ALA A 95 0.40 5.35 14.80
C ALA A 95 0.62 6.00 13.43
N LEU A 96 0.32 5.31 12.32
CA LEU A 96 0.49 5.85 10.97
C LEU A 96 -0.60 6.87 10.62
N SER A 97 -0.23 7.86 9.80
CA SER A 97 -1.20 8.76 9.17
C SER A 97 -2.21 7.98 8.31
N PRO A 98 -3.41 8.52 8.04
CA PRO A 98 -4.44 7.82 7.26
C PRO A 98 -3.95 7.29 5.90
N PHE A 99 -3.13 8.06 5.19
CA PHE A 99 -2.54 7.63 3.93
C PHE A 99 -1.65 6.40 4.11
N TRP A 100 -0.72 6.46 5.07
CA TRP A 100 0.21 5.35 5.34
C TRP A 100 -0.49 4.10 5.89
N ARG A 101 -1.61 4.25 6.62
CA ARG A 101 -2.46 3.11 6.98
C ARG A 101 -3.03 2.42 5.73
N ARG A 102 -3.53 3.18 4.75
CA ARG A 102 -4.05 2.61 3.50
C ARG A 102 -2.95 1.97 2.66
N PHE A 103 -1.78 2.61 2.59
CA PHE A 103 -0.60 2.02 1.96
C PHE A 103 -0.25 0.67 2.59
N ALA A 104 -0.16 0.61 3.93
CA ALA A 104 0.15 -0.60 4.68
C ALA A 104 -0.90 -1.71 4.46
N VAL A 105 -2.19 -1.38 4.34
CA VAL A 105 -3.23 -2.35 3.96
C VAL A 105 -2.89 -3.03 2.63
N PHE A 106 -2.55 -2.26 1.59
CA PHE A 106 -2.25 -2.82 0.28
C PHE A 106 -0.92 -3.58 0.25
N HIS A 107 0.07 -3.14 1.02
CA HIS A 107 1.33 -3.86 1.21
C HIS A 107 1.07 -5.26 1.81
N GLU A 108 0.34 -5.33 2.93
CA GLU A 108 0.01 -6.61 3.58
C GLU A 108 -0.95 -7.47 2.76
N LEU A 109 -1.85 -6.85 2.01
CA LEU A 109 -2.72 -7.55 1.08
C LEU A 109 -1.92 -8.24 -0.02
N TYR A 110 -0.90 -7.57 -0.58
CA TYR A 110 -0.02 -8.19 -1.58
C TYR A 110 0.61 -9.47 -1.03
N HIS A 111 1.11 -9.40 0.20
CA HIS A 111 1.63 -10.57 0.90
C HIS A 111 0.57 -11.66 1.02
N LEU A 112 -0.65 -11.35 1.46
CA LEU A 112 -1.72 -12.35 1.57
C LEU A 112 -2.07 -13.04 0.24
N LEU A 113 -2.16 -12.27 -0.85
CA LEU A 113 -2.52 -12.78 -2.17
C LEU A 113 -1.42 -13.69 -2.76
N HIS A 114 -0.15 -13.36 -2.50
CA HIS A 114 0.98 -14.03 -3.14
C HIS A 114 1.73 -15.02 -2.24
N ASN A 115 1.47 -15.03 -0.93
CA ASN A 115 2.16 -15.91 0.01
C ASN A 115 1.45 -17.26 0.25
N THR A 116 0.68 -17.74 -0.74
CA THR A 116 -0.10 -18.98 -0.65
C THR A 116 0.73 -20.28 -0.51
N LYS A 117 2.07 -20.22 -0.44
CA LYS A 117 2.93 -21.42 -0.29
C LYS A 117 4.10 -21.31 0.69
N GLY A 118 4.12 -20.33 1.59
CA GLY A 118 5.03 -20.24 2.72
C GLY A 118 6.53 -20.26 2.38
N ALA A 119 7.38 -20.09 3.41
CA ALA A 119 8.84 -20.01 3.29
C ALA A 119 9.51 -21.17 2.49
N ARG A 120 8.85 -22.33 2.36
CA ARG A 120 9.35 -23.49 1.61
C ARG A 120 9.29 -23.33 0.09
N PHE A 121 8.31 -22.61 -0.46
CA PHE A 121 8.26 -22.35 -1.90
C PHE A 121 9.35 -21.35 -2.32
N TRP A 122 9.63 -20.37 -1.46
CA TRP A 122 10.62 -19.32 -1.67
C TRP A 122 12.08 -19.81 -1.60
N GLN A 123 12.38 -20.89 -0.86
CA GLN A 123 13.69 -21.54 -0.95
C GLN A 123 13.99 -22.16 -2.32
N SER A 124 12.95 -22.41 -3.15
CA SER A 124 13.08 -23.06 -4.47
C SER A 124 13.06 -22.08 -5.65
N THR A 125 12.69 -20.81 -5.41
CA THR A 125 12.59 -19.78 -6.43
C THR A 125 13.59 -18.68 -6.09
N PHE A 126 14.43 -18.25 -7.03
CA PHE A 126 15.53 -17.27 -6.82
C PHE A 126 15.06 -15.84 -6.42
N PHE A 127 13.87 -15.67 -5.84
CA PHE A 127 13.38 -14.39 -5.34
C PHE A 127 14.00 -14.09 -3.97
N SER A 128 14.76 -12.99 -3.89
CA SER A 128 15.22 -12.46 -2.59
C SER A 128 14.03 -11.87 -1.82
N MET A 129 14.11 -11.89 -0.49
CA MET A 129 13.12 -11.25 0.39
C MET A 129 12.96 -9.75 0.05
N GLU A 130 14.08 -9.07 -0.20
CA GLU A 130 14.12 -7.67 -0.64
C GLU A 130 13.32 -7.44 -1.93
N SER A 131 13.40 -8.36 -2.90
CA SER A 131 12.60 -8.26 -4.13
C SER A 131 11.11 -8.48 -3.89
N PHE A 132 10.71 -9.17 -2.82
CA PHE A 132 9.32 -9.41 -2.50
C PHE A 132 8.70 -8.22 -1.78
N GLU A 133 9.39 -7.66 -0.79
CA GLU A 133 8.99 -6.42 -0.13
C GLU A 133 8.89 -5.26 -1.14
N ASN A 134 9.88 -5.11 -2.03
CA ASN A 134 9.83 -4.07 -3.08
C ASN A 134 8.61 -4.25 -4.01
N ARG A 135 8.16 -5.48 -4.26
CA ARG A 135 6.94 -5.72 -5.06
C ARG A 135 5.68 -5.39 -4.26
N ALA A 136 5.64 -5.68 -2.97
CA ALA A 136 4.55 -5.27 -2.10
C ALA A 136 4.44 -3.74 -2.06
N ASP A 137 5.55 -3.03 -1.90
CA ASP A 137 5.60 -1.56 -1.93
C ASP A 137 5.17 -1.00 -3.29
N THR A 138 5.66 -1.59 -4.39
CA THR A 138 5.28 -1.15 -5.74
C THR A 138 3.78 -1.37 -6.00
N PHE A 139 3.23 -2.50 -5.54
CA PHE A 139 1.80 -2.77 -5.65
C PHE A 139 0.99 -1.80 -4.79
N ALA A 140 1.42 -1.55 -3.55
CA ALA A 140 0.78 -0.61 -2.64
C ALA A 140 0.76 0.81 -3.22
N TRP A 141 1.90 1.29 -3.73
CA TRP A 141 1.98 2.56 -4.46
C TRP A 141 1.01 2.61 -5.64
N ALA A 142 0.95 1.54 -6.45
CA ALA A 142 0.05 1.48 -7.60
C ALA A 142 -1.44 1.47 -7.22
N ALA A 143 -1.78 0.92 -6.05
CA ALA A 143 -3.14 0.87 -5.52
C ALA A 143 -3.60 2.21 -4.93
N VAL A 144 -2.70 2.95 -4.28
CA VAL A 144 -3.00 4.28 -3.71
C VAL A 144 -2.67 5.44 -4.64
N TRP A 145 -2.13 5.15 -5.84
CA TRP A 145 -1.65 6.17 -6.78
C TRP A 145 -2.69 7.24 -7.10
N PRO A 146 -3.97 6.91 -7.41
CA PRO A 146 -4.98 7.92 -7.67
C PRO A 146 -5.22 8.84 -6.47
N GLU A 147 -5.26 8.28 -5.26
CA GLU A 147 -5.47 9.03 -4.03
C GLU A 147 -4.28 9.96 -3.74
N TRP A 148 -3.06 9.52 -4.04
CA TRP A 148 -1.83 10.31 -3.92
C TRP A 148 -1.77 11.47 -4.93
N GLU A 149 -1.93 11.19 -6.23
CA GLU A 149 -1.86 12.21 -7.29
C GLU A 149 -2.96 13.28 -7.16
N GLU A 150 -4.15 12.88 -6.72
CA GLU A 150 -5.30 13.78 -6.57
C GLU A 150 -5.35 14.43 -5.18
N ASN A 151 -4.36 14.15 -4.32
CA ASN A 151 -4.22 14.73 -2.99
C ASN A 151 -5.46 14.51 -2.09
N GLN A 152 -6.19 13.41 -2.32
CA GLN A 152 -7.48 13.12 -1.67
C GLN A 152 -7.34 12.69 -0.22
N TYR A 153 -6.15 12.28 0.18
CA TYR A 153 -5.87 11.78 1.53
C TYR A 153 -5.75 12.89 2.57
N CYS A 154 -5.62 14.16 2.17
CA CYS A 154 -5.47 15.27 3.12
C CYS A 154 -6.73 15.55 3.92
N ASP A 155 -7.89 15.09 3.44
CA ASP A 155 -9.18 15.21 4.13
C ASP A 155 -9.52 13.96 4.97
N TRP A 156 -8.62 12.96 5.04
CA TRP A 156 -8.87 11.75 5.81
C TRP A 156 -8.54 11.98 7.29
N ASN A 157 -9.43 11.52 8.18
CA ASN A 157 -9.27 11.60 9.64
C ASN A 157 -8.65 10.31 10.21
#